data_AF-A0A7C2W5U6-F1
#
_entry.id   AF-A0A7C2W5U6-F1
#
_cell.length_a   1.000
_cell.length_b   1.000
_cell.length_c   1.000
_cell.angle_alpha   90.00
_cell.angle_beta   90.00
_cell.angle_gamma   90.00
#
_symmetry.space_group_name_H-M   'P 1'
#
loop_
_entity.id
_entity.type
_entity.pdbx_description
1 polymer ?
#
loop_
_entity_poly.entity_id
_entity_poly.type
_entity_poly.pdbx_seq_one_letter_code
_entity_poly.pdbx_strand_id
1 'polypeptide(L)'
;MEALRKAKKILSKYPICDFCLGRQFALLGYGIENRMRGYAIKLLLAMEAHRKSLAGNKQAINLLKKLAFNGNLEMAYYLLEKLTNKKLDRKEFTCYLCNNNFQKIEQLAEKASEKMSKYEYSTFLV
;
A
#
# COMPACT_ATOMS: atom_id res chain seq x y z
N MET A 1 6.72 -3.44 17.62
CA MET A 1 5.26 -3.25 17.45
C MET A 1 4.66 -4.41 16.67
N GLU A 2 3.54 -4.97 17.14
CA GLU A 2 2.91 -6.15 16.53
C GLU A 2 2.34 -5.88 15.12
N ALA A 3 1.72 -4.72 14.89
CA ALA A 3 1.15 -4.33 13.61
C ALA A 3 2.19 -4.35 12.48
N LEU A 4 3.37 -3.75 12.70
CA LEU A 4 4.47 -3.75 11.74
C LEU A 4 4.99 -5.16 11.46
N ARG A 5 5.05 -6.03 12.47
CA ARG A 5 5.46 -7.44 12.29
C ARG A 5 4.46 -8.19 11.40
N LYS A 6 3.15 -8.03 11.63
CA LYS A 6 2.10 -8.63 10.80
C LYS A 6 2.14 -8.06 9.37
N ALA A 7 2.25 -6.74 9.22
CA ALA A 7 2.36 -6.08 7.93
C ALA A 7 3.57 -6.57 7.12
N LYS A 8 4.74 -6.68 7.77
CA LYS A 8 5.95 -7.25 7.15
C LYS A 8 5.70 -8.67 6.63
N LYS A 9 5.00 -9.52 7.40
CA LYS A 9 4.67 -10.90 6.97
C LYS A 9 3.76 -10.91 5.75
N ILE A 10 2.73 -10.06 5.72
CA ILE A 10 1.81 -9.91 4.59
C ILE A 10 2.58 -9.49 3.33
N LEU A 11 3.33 -8.38 3.43
CA LEU A 11 4.09 -7.80 2.31
C LEU A 11 5.23 -8.70 1.84
N SER A 12 5.73 -9.62 2.67
CA SER A 12 6.73 -10.60 2.23
C SER A 12 6.16 -11.64 1.25
N LYS A 13 4.85 -11.90 1.32
CA LYS A 13 4.15 -12.94 0.57
C LYS A 13 3.33 -12.40 -0.61
N TYR A 14 2.62 -11.29 -0.42
CA TYR A 14 1.62 -10.82 -1.40
C TYR A 14 1.83 -9.36 -1.80
N PRO A 15 1.57 -9.00 -3.07
CA PRO A 15 1.46 -7.61 -3.48
C PRO A 15 0.18 -6.98 -2.92
N ILE A 16 0.29 -5.95 -2.08
CA ILE A 16 -0.84 -5.35 -1.35
C ILE A 16 -0.77 -3.82 -1.42
N CYS A 17 -1.85 -3.19 -1.89
CA CYS A 17 -1.96 -1.73 -1.95
C CYS A 17 -2.17 -1.11 -0.56
N ASP A 18 -2.05 0.22 -0.47
CA ASP A 18 -2.18 0.94 0.80
C ASP A 18 -3.56 0.76 1.43
N PHE A 19 -4.64 0.89 0.64
CA PHE A 19 -6.02 0.69 1.12
C PHE A 19 -6.19 -0.69 1.77
N CYS A 20 -5.79 -1.76 1.06
CA CYS A 20 -5.97 -3.12 1.55
C CYS A 20 -5.11 -3.42 2.77
N LEU A 21 -3.87 -2.93 2.81
CA LEU A 21 -3.00 -3.10 3.97
C LEU A 21 -3.56 -2.36 5.19
N GLY A 22 -3.95 -1.09 5.03
CA GLY A 22 -4.50 -0.30 6.14
C GLY A 22 -5.83 -0.84 6.66
N ARG A 23 -6.65 -1.45 5.80
CA ARG A 23 -7.88 -2.14 6.21
C ARG A 23 -7.62 -3.32 7.15
N GLN A 24 -6.48 -4.01 7.02
CA GLN A 24 -6.12 -5.09 7.95
C GLN A 24 -5.88 -4.61 9.40
N PHE A 25 -5.75 -3.30 9.58
CA PHE A 25 -5.52 -2.65 10.87
C PHE A 25 -6.60 -1.59 11.15
N ALA A 26 -7.79 -1.71 10.57
CA ALA A 26 -8.86 -0.71 10.67
C ALA A 26 -9.37 -0.48 12.11
N LEU A 27 -9.16 -1.43 13.02
CA LEU A 27 -9.49 -1.32 14.45
C LEU A 27 -8.45 -0.50 15.25
N LEU A 28 -7.41 0.02 14.61
CA LEU A 28 -6.34 0.78 15.24
C LEU A 28 -6.21 2.15 14.56
N GLY A 29 -6.15 3.23 15.36
CA GLY A 29 -6.02 4.60 14.84
C GLY A 29 -7.22 4.99 13.97
N TYR A 30 -8.36 5.23 14.63
CA TYR A 30 -9.59 5.71 14.00
C TYR A 30 -9.45 7.16 13.51
N GLY A 31 -10.38 7.60 12.65
CA GLY A 31 -10.40 8.97 12.11
C GLY A 31 -9.47 9.21 10.91
N ILE A 32 -8.84 8.17 10.37
CA ILE A 32 -8.02 8.26 9.15
C ILE A 32 -8.42 7.19 8.13
N GLU A 33 -8.17 7.51 6.86
CA GLU A 33 -8.39 6.60 5.75
C GLU A 33 -7.48 5.36 5.82
N ASN A 34 -8.01 4.24 5.32
CA ASN A 34 -7.23 3.01 5.16
C ASN A 34 -5.98 3.22 4.29
N ARG A 35 -6.07 4.06 3.25
CA ARG A 35 -4.92 4.41 2.39
C ARG A 35 -3.79 5.02 3.21
N MET A 36 -4.09 6.06 4.00
CA MET A 36 -3.10 6.74 4.83
C MET A 36 -2.47 5.78 5.84
N ARG A 37 -3.29 4.96 6.52
CA ARG A 37 -2.80 3.95 7.48
C ARG A 37 -1.85 2.94 6.82
N GLY A 38 -2.22 2.40 5.67
CA GLY A 38 -1.38 1.44 4.94
C GLY A 38 -0.08 2.04 4.44
N TYR A 39 -0.13 3.26 3.91
CA TYR A 39 1.06 4.00 3.48
C TYR A 39 2.01 4.26 4.65
N ALA A 40 1.50 4.75 5.79
CA ALA A 40 2.32 5.02 6.98
C ALA A 40 3.04 3.76 7.49
N ILE A 41 2.36 2.61 7.49
CA ILE A 41 2.96 1.32 7.84
C ILE A 41 4.13 0.97 6.90
N LYS A 42 3.92 1.10 5.58
CA LYS A 42 4.97 0.80 4.59
C LYS A 42 6.14 1.77 4.70
N LEU A 43 5.85 3.05 4.90
CA LEU A 43 6.85 4.10 5.09
C LEU A 43 7.76 3.77 6.29
N LEU A 44 7.17 3.46 7.44
CA LEU A 44 7.94 3.14 8.64
C LEU A 44 8.77 1.84 8.47
N LEU A 45 8.21 0.82 7.80
CA LEU A 45 8.95 -0.38 7.44
C LEU A 45 10.13 -0.09 6.51
N ALA A 46 9.96 0.80 5.53
CA ALA A 46 10.99 1.19 4.59
C ALA A 46 12.12 1.97 5.27
N MET A 47 11.79 2.93 6.14
CA MET A 47 12.76 3.68 6.93
C MET A 47 13.62 2.75 7.80
N GLU A 48 12.98 1.81 8.51
CA GLU A 48 13.71 0.86 9.36
C GLU A 48 14.54 -0.14 8.54
N ALA A 49 14.04 -0.54 7.36
CA ALA A 49 14.80 -1.40 6.44
C ALA A 49 16.02 -0.65 5.88
N HIS A 50 15.86 0.62 5.50
CA HIS A 50 16.96 1.47 5.01
C HIS A 50 18.05 1.62 6.07
N ARG A 51 17.68 2.00 7.30
CA ARG A 51 18.62 2.15 8.41
C ARG A 51 19.47 0.90 8.61
N LYS A 52 18.85 -0.28 8.56
CA LYS A 52 19.54 -1.56 8.68
C LYS A 52 20.35 -1.94 7.44
N SER A 53 19.93 -1.56 6.23
CA SER A 53 20.72 -1.83 5.02
C SER A 53 22.02 -1.03 5.00
N LEU A 54 22.03 0.20 5.53
CA LEU A 54 23.26 1.00 5.68
C LEU A 54 24.27 0.31 6.61
N ALA A 55 23.81 -0.48 7.58
CA ALA A 55 24.65 -1.31 8.44
C ALA A 55 25.03 -2.68 7.81
N GLY A 56 24.86 -2.85 6.49
CA GLY A 56 25.23 -4.07 5.78
C GLY A 56 24.25 -5.24 5.92
N ASN A 57 23.05 -5.03 6.50
CA ASN A 57 22.09 -6.11 6.72
C ASN A 57 21.41 -6.56 5.41
N LYS A 58 21.82 -7.72 4.88
CA LYS A 58 21.24 -8.32 3.66
C LYS A 58 19.74 -8.61 3.76
N GLN A 59 19.22 -9.00 4.93
CA GLN A 59 17.78 -9.22 5.12
C GLN A 59 16.98 -7.92 5.02
N ALA A 60 17.59 -6.79 5.41
CA ALA A 60 16.96 -5.48 5.30
C ALA A 60 16.86 -5.01 3.84
N ILE A 61 17.89 -5.28 3.03
CA ILE A 61 17.84 -5.07 1.58
C ILE A 61 16.72 -5.91 0.94
N ASN A 62 16.58 -7.18 1.35
CA ASN A 62 15.48 -8.02 0.88
C ASN A 62 14.10 -7.48 1.30
N LEU A 63 13.98 -6.91 2.50
CA LEU A 63 12.74 -6.25 2.92
C LEU A 63 12.44 -5.01 2.06
N LEU A 64 13.42 -4.16 1.75
CA LEU A 64 13.24 -3.06 0.80
C LEU A 64 12.75 -3.59 -0.55
N LYS A 65 13.33 -4.69 -1.07
CA LYS A 65 12.87 -5.35 -2.30
C LYS A 65 11.38 -5.75 -2.20
N LYS A 66 10.97 -6.35 -1.08
CA LYS A 66 9.55 -6.67 -0.86
C LYS A 66 8.68 -5.41 -0.80
N LEU A 67 9.13 -4.34 -0.15
CA LEU A 67 8.36 -3.09 -0.07
C LEU A 67 8.22 -2.40 -1.43
N ALA A 68 9.25 -2.48 -2.29
CA ALA A 68 9.17 -1.96 -3.65
C ALA A 68 8.15 -2.75 -4.48
N PHE A 69 8.34 -4.05 -4.64
CA PHE A 69 7.53 -4.87 -5.56
C PHE A 69 6.17 -5.27 -4.99
N ASN A 70 6.12 -5.70 -3.73
CA ASN A 70 4.87 -6.12 -3.09
C ASN A 70 4.15 -4.97 -2.40
N GLY A 71 4.89 -3.97 -1.91
CA GLY A 71 4.30 -2.78 -1.31
C GLY A 71 3.95 -1.69 -2.33
N ASN A 72 4.40 -1.80 -3.58
CA ASN A 72 4.32 -0.74 -4.59
C ASN A 72 4.78 0.63 -4.06
N LEU A 73 5.81 0.65 -3.22
CA LEU A 73 6.26 1.86 -2.55
C LEU A 73 7.39 2.52 -3.35
N GLU A 74 7.12 3.71 -3.89
CA GLU A 74 8.08 4.48 -4.70
C GLU A 74 9.40 4.74 -3.95
N MET A 75 9.31 5.13 -2.68
CA MET A 75 10.50 5.33 -1.84
C MET A 75 11.36 4.06 -1.78
N ALA A 76 10.77 2.87 -1.67
CA ALA A 76 11.54 1.64 -1.61
C ALA A 76 12.24 1.32 -2.94
N TYR A 77 11.62 1.63 -4.09
CA TYR A 77 12.29 1.55 -5.39
C TYR A 77 13.52 2.46 -5.42
N TYR A 78 13.34 3.75 -5.11
CA TYR A 78 14.42 4.73 -5.11
C TYR A 78 15.59 4.30 -4.22
N LEU A 79 15.31 3.85 -2.99
CA LEU A 79 16.33 3.43 -2.05
C LEU A 79 17.11 2.19 -2.54
N LEU A 80 16.44 1.22 -3.14
CA LEU A 80 17.11 0.04 -3.71
C LEU A 80 17.99 0.39 -4.89
N GLU A 81 17.53 1.25 -5.78
CA GLU A 81 18.31 1.69 -6.95
C GLU A 81 19.59 2.39 -6.50
N LYS A 82 19.51 3.24 -5.47
CA LYS A 82 20.67 3.89 -4.85
C LYS A 82 21.62 2.90 -4.18
N LEU A 83 21.09 1.95 -3.40
CA LEU A 83 21.92 0.95 -2.69
C LEU A 83 22.60 -0.05 -3.63
N THR A 84 21.97 -0.38 -4.76
CA THR A 84 22.48 -1.38 -5.71
C THR A 84 23.20 -0.77 -6.92
N ASN A 85 23.11 0.55 -7.08
CA ASN A 85 23.55 1.29 -8.26
C ASN A 85 23.01 0.69 -9.57
N LYS A 86 21.77 0.18 -9.53
CA LYS A 86 21.09 -0.48 -10.66
C LYS A 86 19.65 0.01 -10.73
N LYS A 87 19.23 0.39 -11.94
CA LYS A 87 17.82 0.68 -12.21
C LYS A 87 16.99 -0.60 -12.09
N LEU A 88 15.84 -0.52 -11.44
CA LEU A 88 14.95 -1.66 -11.28
C LEU A 88 13.97 -1.73 -12.45
N ASP A 89 13.77 -2.93 -12.97
CA ASP A 89 12.67 -3.22 -13.89
C ASP A 89 11.35 -3.24 -13.11
N ARG A 90 10.50 -2.24 -13.37
CA ARG A 90 9.24 -2.04 -12.66
C ARG A 90 8.15 -2.82 -13.38
N LYS A 91 7.63 -3.85 -12.72
CA LYS A 91 6.48 -4.61 -13.23
C LYS A 91 5.19 -3.89 -12.88
N GLU A 92 4.16 -4.10 -13.70
CA GLU A 92 2.81 -3.67 -13.39
C GLU A 92 2.38 -4.26 -12.03
N PHE A 93 1.92 -3.38 -11.15
CA PHE A 93 1.49 -3.78 -9.82
C PHE A 93 0.00 -4.12 -9.83
N THR A 94 -0.34 -5.31 -9.35
CA THR A 94 -1.74 -5.72 -9.10
C THR A 94 -1.90 -6.16 -7.66
N CYS A 95 -2.74 -5.45 -6.90
CA CYS A 95 -3.03 -5.82 -5.52
C CYS A 95 -3.75 -7.18 -5.45
N TYR A 96 -3.17 -8.12 -4.70
CA TYR A 96 -3.70 -9.48 -4.50
C TYR A 96 -5.12 -9.51 -3.93
N LEU A 97 -5.52 -8.49 -3.16
CA LEU A 97 -6.83 -8.47 -2.49
C LEU A 97 -7.92 -7.76 -3.29
N CYS A 98 -7.59 -6.65 -3.95
CA CYS A 98 -8.60 -5.80 -4.60
C CYS A 98 -8.44 -5.68 -6.11
N ASN A 99 -7.41 -6.28 -6.72
CA ASN A 99 -7.10 -6.13 -8.14
C ASN A 99 -7.13 -4.65 -8.60
N ASN A 100 -6.59 -3.76 -7.77
CA ASN A 100 -6.55 -2.30 -7.95
C ASN A 100 -7.92 -1.60 -8.08
N ASN A 101 -9.03 -2.24 -7.68
CA ASN A 101 -10.39 -1.66 -7.80
C ASN A 101 -10.59 -0.35 -7.03
N PHE A 102 -9.79 -0.05 -6.01
CA PHE A 102 -9.86 1.23 -5.28
C PHE A 102 -9.54 2.45 -6.17
N GLN A 103 -8.84 2.29 -7.30
CA GLN A 103 -8.56 3.37 -8.25
C GLN A 103 -9.78 3.78 -9.09
N LYS A 104 -10.84 2.99 -9.05
CA LYS A 104 -12.05 3.20 -9.85
C LYS A 104 -13.20 3.79 -9.04
N ILE A 105 -13.00 4.06 -7.74
CA ILE A 105 -14.10 4.42 -6.83
C ILE A 105 -14.78 5.71 -7.29
N GLU A 106 -14.00 6.74 -7.61
CA GLU A 106 -14.51 8.04 -8.04
C GLU A 106 -15.33 7.90 -9.33
N GLN A 107 -14.79 7.18 -10.32
CA GLN A 107 -15.49 6.91 -11.57
C GLN A 107 -16.79 6.11 -11.37
N LEU A 108 -16.76 5.11 -10.48
CA LEU A 108 -17.94 4.30 -10.16
C LEU A 108 -19.00 5.12 -9.41
N ALA A 109 -18.57 5.99 -8.49
CA ALA A 109 -19.43 6.88 -7.76
C ALA A 109 -20.11 7.90 -8.69
N GLU A 110 -19.37 8.48 -9.63
CA GLU A 110 -19.90 9.39 -10.65
C GLU A 110 -20.96 8.71 -11.52
N LYS A 111 -20.65 7.52 -12.06
CA LYS A 111 -21.62 6.72 -12.84
C LYS A 111 -22.86 6.33 -12.04
N ALA A 112 -22.72 6.04 -10.75
CA ALA A 112 -23.84 5.75 -9.88
C ALA A 112 -24.71 7.01 -9.68
N SER A 113 -24.08 8.14 -9.38
CA SER A 113 -24.74 9.44 -9.23
C SER A 113 -25.51 9.86 -10.48
N GLU A 114 -24.90 9.72 -11.67
CA GLU A 114 -25.54 10.02 -12.96
C GLU A 114 -26.81 9.18 -13.17
N LYS A 115 -26.77 7.88 -12.85
CA LYS A 115 -27.94 7.00 -12.99
C LYS A 115 -29.03 7.33 -11.98
N MET A 116 -28.64 7.72 -10.77
CA MET A 116 -29.57 8.10 -9.71
C MET A 116 -30.29 9.42 -10.00
N SER A 117 -29.72 10.32 -10.82
CA SER A 117 -30.35 11.59 -11.20
C SER A 117 -31.74 11.46 -11.85
N LYS A 118 -32.11 10.26 -12.30
CA LYS A 118 -33.43 9.93 -12.85
C LYS A 118 -34.51 9.74 -11.79
N TYR A 119 -34.15 9.74 -10.51
CA TYR A 119 -35.04 9.52 -9.38
C TYR A 119 -34.97 10.70 -8.43
N GLU A 120 -36.10 11.03 -7.81
CA GLU A 120 -36.15 11.99 -6.70
C GLU A 120 -35.86 11.27 -5.38
N TYR A 121 -34.95 11.81 -4.59
CA TYR A 121 -34.60 11.28 -3.26
C TYR A 121 -33.96 12.37 -2.41
N SER A 122 -34.10 12.26 -1.08
CA SER A 122 -33.42 13.13 -0.11
C SER A 122 -32.27 12.44 0.62
N THR A 123 -32.20 11.10 0.54
CA THR A 123 -31.17 10.26 1.15
C THR A 123 -30.90 9.02 0.31
N PHE A 124 -29.75 8.39 0.50
CA PHE A 124 -29.38 7.12 -0.14
C PHE A 124 -28.55 6.26 0.83
N LEU A 125 -28.46 4.95 0.55
CA LEU A 125 -27.65 3.99 1.30
C LEU A 125 -26.52 3.46 0.41
N VAL A 126 -25.29 3.40 0.96
CA VAL A 126 -24.08 2.89 0.30
C VAL A 126 -23.48 1.74 1.08
#